data_AF-A0A932UJR2-F1
#
_entry.id   AF-A0A932UJR2-F1
#
_cell.length_a   1.000
_cell.length_b   1.000
_cell.length_c   1.000
_cell.angle_alpha   90.00
_cell.angle_beta   90.00
_cell.angle_gamma   90.00
#
_symmetry.space_group_name_H-M   'P 1'
#
loop_
_entity.id
_entity.type
_entity.pdbx_description
1 polymer ?
#
loop_
_entity_poly.entity_id
_entity_poly.type
_entity_poly.pdbx_seq_one_letter_code
_entity_poly.pdbx_strand_id
1 'polypeptide(L)' 'MSKHEMQPQNIPQQELSEEELEEQDIAELPDREAMSLVNANVAAPVNLAAALNVLSDDSTAIAIAQQNAPIDQST' A
#
# COMPACT_ATOMS: atom_id res chain seq x y z
N MET A 1 -31.70 -13.56 -9.31
CA MET A 1 -31.25 -12.80 -8.13
C MET A 1 -30.38 -11.66 -8.60
N SER A 2 -30.71 -10.44 -8.19
CA SER A 2 -30.04 -9.20 -8.61
C SER A 2 -28.68 -9.03 -7.94
N LYS A 3 -27.69 -8.69 -8.77
CA LYS A 3 -26.77 -7.54 -8.64
C LYS A 3 -25.69 -7.58 -7.54
N HIS A 4 -24.43 -7.55 -8.00
CA HIS A 4 -23.57 -6.40 -7.72
C HIS A 4 -22.57 -6.23 -8.87
N GLU A 5 -22.93 -5.35 -9.80
CA GLU A 5 -22.07 -4.93 -10.91
C GLU A 5 -20.96 -4.03 -10.35
N MET A 6 -19.73 -4.55 -10.30
CA MET A 6 -18.55 -3.72 -10.09
C MET A 6 -18.22 -3.04 -11.41
N GLN A 7 -18.54 -1.75 -11.52
CA GLN A 7 -18.10 -0.93 -12.64
C GLN A 7 -16.57 -0.83 -12.58
N PRO A 8 -15.84 -1.18 -13.66
CA PRO A 8 -14.40 -1.03 -13.68
C PRO A 8 -14.10 0.45 -13.48
N GLN A 9 -13.35 0.75 -12.42
CA GLN A 9 -12.81 2.08 -12.21
C GLN A 9 -12.01 2.43 -13.46
N ASN A 10 -12.46 3.43 -14.20
CA ASN A 10 -11.73 4.01 -15.31
C ASN A 10 -10.54 4.77 -14.71
N ILE A 11 -9.53 4.03 -14.28
CA ILE A 11 -8.19 4.55 -14.09
C ILE A 11 -7.77 4.95 -15.50
N PRO A 12 -7.58 6.24 -15.80
CA PRO A 12 -7.11 6.64 -17.11
C PRO A 12 -5.74 5.99 -17.30
N GLN A 13 -5.70 4.87 -18.02
CA GLN A 13 -4.48 4.35 -18.55
C GLN A 13 -4.04 5.42 -19.54
N GLN A 14 -2.98 6.14 -19.20
CA GLN A 14 -2.31 6.96 -20.20
C GLN A 14 -1.75 5.97 -21.22
N GLU A 15 -2.54 5.72 -22.26
CA GLU A 15 -2.12 4.97 -23.43
C GLU A 15 -0.99 5.78 -24.06
N LEU A 16 0.20 5.20 -24.06
CA LEU A 16 1.35 5.77 -24.72
C LEU A 16 1.06 5.82 -26.22
N SER A 17 1.44 6.92 -26.85
CA SER A 17 1.42 7.01 -28.31
C SER A 17 2.37 5.98 -28.92
N GLU A 18 2.12 5.60 -30.17
CA GLU A 18 2.98 4.67 -30.90
C GLU A 18 4.46 5.10 -30.87
N GLU A 19 4.71 6.42 -30.90
CA GLU A 19 6.04 7.03 -30.80
C GLU A 19 6.68 6.83 -29.41
N GLU A 20 5.92 7.02 -28.33
CA GLU A 20 6.39 6.74 -26.96
C GLU A 20 6.58 5.24 -26.68
N LEU A 21 5.87 4.37 -27.40
CA LEU A 21 6.07 2.92 -27.37
C LEU A 21 7.38 2.52 -28.08
N GLU A 22 7.70 3.16 -29.20
CA GLU A 22 8.95 2.95 -29.94
C GLU A 22 10.18 3.43 -29.17
N GLU A 23 10.05 4.46 -28.32
CA GLU A 23 11.12 4.97 -27.46
C GLU A 23 11.40 4.09 -26.22
N GLN A 24 10.53 3.15 -25.88
CA GLN A 24 10.73 2.26 -24.75
C GLN A 24 11.66 1.09 -25.11
N ASP A 25 12.78 1.02 -24.41
CA ASP A 25 13.64 -0.16 -24.45
C ASP A 25 12.93 -1.36 -23.82
N ILE A 26 12.70 -2.40 -24.62
CA ILE A 26 12.16 -3.68 -24.13
C ILE A 26 13.32 -4.51 -23.58
N ALA A 27 13.45 -4.57 -22.26
CA ALA A 27 14.32 -5.53 -21.60
C ALA A 27 13.58 -6.86 -21.42
N GLU A 28 14.24 -7.98 -21.77
CA GLU A 28 13.70 -9.31 -21.51
C GLU A 28 13.55 -9.51 -19.99
N LEU A 29 12.35 -9.92 -19.57
CA LEU A 29 12.10 -10.25 -18.17
C LEU A 29 12.97 -11.44 -17.78
N PRO A 30 13.74 -11.36 -16.68
CA PRO A 30 14.58 -12.45 -16.25
C PRO A 30 13.71 -13.66 -15.85
N ASP A 31 14.33 -14.84 -15.85
CA ASP A 31 13.66 -16.09 -15.49
C ASP A 31 12.93 -15.97 -14.15
N ARG A 32 11.82 -16.71 -14.00
CA ARG A 32 10.99 -16.66 -12.78
C ARG A 32 11.78 -16.95 -11.50
N GLU A 33 12.82 -17.78 -11.59
CA GLU A 33 13.74 -18.07 -10.48
C GLU A 33 14.55 -16.83 -10.08
N ALA A 34 15.06 -16.07 -11.05
CA ALA A 34 15.75 -14.80 -10.82
C ALA A 34 14.78 -13.69 -10.34
N MET A 35 13.55 -13.65 -10.87
CA MET A 35 12.48 -12.76 -10.38
C MET A 35 12.08 -13.09 -8.94
N SER A 36 12.08 -14.38 -8.56
CA SER A 36 11.74 -14.84 -7.21
C SER A 36 12.79 -14.47 -6.16
N LEU A 37 14.03 -14.21 -6.57
CA LEU A 37 15.08 -13.71 -5.66
C LEU A 37 14.93 -12.19 -5.37
N VAL A 38 14.10 -11.49 -6.16
CA VAL A 38 13.78 -10.08 -5.92
C VAL A 38 12.67 -10.00 -4.87
N ASN A 39 13.05 -9.87 -3.61
CA ASN A 39 12.12 -9.68 -2.51
C ASN A 39 11.67 -8.20 -2.44
N ALA A 40 10.46 -7.91 -2.91
CA ALA A 40 9.88 -6.56 -2.94
C ALA A 40 8.78 -6.38 -1.88
N ASN A 41 9.06 -6.72 -0.62
CA ASN A 41 8.12 -6.52 0.49
C ASN A 41 8.22 -5.08 1.04
N VAL A 42 7.09 -4.37 1.08
CA VAL A 42 6.99 -3.03 1.67
C VAL A 42 6.04 -3.07 2.87
N ALA A 43 6.51 -2.67 4.04
CA ALA A 43 5.72 -2.55 5.26
C ALA A 43 5.78 -1.12 5.81
N ALA A 44 4.62 -0.54 6.11
CA ALA A 44 4.49 0.78 6.71
C ALA A 44 3.58 0.71 7.95
N PRO A 45 4.10 0.30 9.11
CA PRO A 45 3.32 0.24 10.35
C PRO A 45 3.04 1.66 10.83
N VAL A 46 1.77 1.99 11.10
CA VAL A 46 1.36 3.30 11.65
C VAL A 46 0.46 3.08 12.87
N ASN A 47 0.71 3.83 13.95
CA ASN A 47 -0.13 3.85 15.14
C ASN A 47 -0.37 5.30 15.59
N LEU A 48 -1.59 5.60 16.03
CA LEU A 48 -1.98 6.93 16.49
C LEU A 48 -2.78 6.79 17.80
N ALA A 49 -2.32 7.46 18.84
CA ALA A 49 -3.06 7.67 20.07
C ALA A 49 -3.50 9.13 20.17
N ALA A 50 -4.81 9.35 20.20
CA ALA A 50 -5.40 10.66 20.41
C ALA A 50 -6.37 10.58 21.58
N ALA A 51 -6.27 11.52 22.51
CA ALA A 51 -7.28 11.72 23.55
C ALA A 51 -7.59 13.21 23.68
N LEU A 52 -8.86 13.50 23.93
CA LEU A 52 -9.39 14.84 24.14
C LEU A 52 -10.24 14.83 25.39
N ASN A 53 -10.02 15.82 26.25
CA ASN A 53 -10.88 16.14 27.38
C ASN A 53 -11.72 17.36 27.02
N VAL A 54 -13.04 17.27 27.18
CA VAL A 54 -13.96 18.39 26.92
C VAL A 54 -14.74 18.68 28.20
N LEU A 55 -14.61 19.92 28.71
CA LEU A 55 -15.44 20.52 29.77
C LEU A 55 -15.65 19.68 31.04
N SER A 56 -14.62 18.97 31.52
CA SER A 56 -14.72 18.17 32.75
C SER A 56 -13.65 18.56 33.77
N ASP A 57 -14.11 18.96 34.96
CA ASP A 57 -13.27 19.09 36.14
C ASP A 57 -12.74 17.70 36.55
N ASP A 58 -11.53 17.67 37.12
CA ASP A 58 -10.81 16.45 37.54
C ASP A 58 -10.57 15.38 36.45
N SER A 59 -10.75 15.69 35.16
CA SER A 59 -10.62 14.70 34.09
C SER A 59 -9.18 14.51 33.60
N THR A 60 -8.77 13.24 33.47
CA THR A 60 -7.48 12.83 32.94
C THR A 60 -7.68 12.04 31.64
N ALA A 61 -7.26 12.63 30.51
CA ALA A 61 -7.21 11.94 29.22
C ALA A 61 -5.82 11.35 29.04
N ILE A 62 -5.74 10.02 28.93
CA ILE A 62 -4.50 9.33 28.63
C ILE A 62 -4.72 8.55 27.33
N ALA A 63 -3.91 8.85 26.33
CA ALA A 63 -3.84 8.09 25.09
C ALA A 63 -2.50 7.34 25.08
N ILE A 64 -2.54 6.01 24.99
CA ILE A 64 -1.34 5.18 24.87
C ILE A 64 -1.44 4.39 23.58
N ALA A 65 -0.46 4.58 22.70
CA ALA A 65 -0.27 3.79 21.49
C ALA A 65 1.00 2.96 21.66
N GLN A 66 0.84 1.65 21.91
CA GLN A 66 1.95 0.71 21.84
C GLN A 66 1.91 0.03 20.47
N GLN A 67 2.98 0.17 19.69
CA GLN A 67 3.11 -0.49 18.40
C GLN A 67 4.20 -1.55 18.49
N ASN A 68 3.82 -2.81 18.22
CA ASN A 68 4.74 -3.92 18.04
C ASN A 68 4.59 -4.42 16.60
N ALA A 69 5.61 -4.21 15.78
CA ALA A 69 5.59 -4.56 14.36
C ALA A 69 6.82 -5.41 13.98
N PRO A 70 6.94 -6.65 14.50
CA PRO A 70 7.98 -7.57 14.04
C PRO A 70 7.72 -7.90 12.57
N ILE A 71 8.74 -7.73 11.74
CA ILE A 71 8.70 -8.08 10.32
C ILE A 71 9.66 -9.25 10.11
N ASP A 72 9.13 -10.40 9.73
CA ASP A 72 9.91 -11.57 9.32
C ASP A 72 9.90 -11.67 7.79
N GLN A 73 11.08 -11.78 7.20
CA GLN A 73 11.29 -11.86 5.75
C GLN A 73 12.30 -12.94 5.38
N SER A 74 12.30 -14.06 6.10
CA SER A 74 13.15 -15.20 5.75
C SER A 74 12.86 -15.70 4.32
N THR A 75 13.93 -16.04 3.60
CA THR A 75 13.93 -16.65 2.26
C THR A 75 13.44 -18.09 2.26
#